data_AF-M1GLD3-F1
#
_entry.id   AF-M1GLD3-F1
#
_cell.length_a   1.000
_cell.length_b   1.000
_cell.length_c   1.000
_cell.angle_alpha   90.00
_cell.angle_beta   90.00
_cell.angle_gamma   90.00
#
_symmetry.space_group_name_H-M   'P 1'
#
loop_
_entity.id
_entity.type
_entity.pdbx_description
1 polymer ?
#
loop_
_entity_poly.entity_id
_entity_poly.type
_entity_poly.pdbx_seq_one_letter_code
_entity_poly.pdbx_strand_id
1 'polypeptide(L)'
;MSARLKAILNKNGIKPVATWENLDSPTTKQTVTSSIKRCAGVYGIINLINGDMYVGSGICGRMHIRFHKHLYGLNGSHLVSLAVKKYGLDNFAFIVIETIDGFDLHS
;
A
#
# COMPACT_ATOMS: atom_id res chain seq x y z
N MET A 1 -10.39 8.34 0.61
CA MET A 1 -9.68 8.15 1.89
C MET A 1 -10.67 8.28 3.04
N SER A 2 -10.74 7.29 3.90
CA SER A 2 -11.59 7.25 5.09
C SER A 2 -11.07 8.18 6.20
N ALA A 3 -11.94 8.50 7.16
CA ALA A 3 -11.56 9.26 8.35
C ALA A 3 -10.49 8.54 9.20
N ARG A 4 -10.53 7.20 9.25
CA ARG A 4 -9.56 6.36 9.97
C ARG A 4 -8.15 6.53 9.39
N LEU A 5 -8.01 6.33 8.07
CA LEU A 5 -6.73 6.50 7.39
C LEU A 5 -6.24 7.94 7.50
N LYS A 6 -7.12 8.93 7.32
CA LYS A 6 -6.75 10.36 7.47
C LYS A 6 -6.20 10.68 8.85
N ALA A 7 -6.81 10.15 9.92
CA ALA A 7 -6.33 10.36 11.28
C ALA A 7 -4.94 9.74 11.52
N ILE A 8 -4.70 8.52 11.02
CA ILE A 8 -3.40 7.85 11.11
C ILE A 8 -2.32 8.64 10.38
N LEU A 9 -2.59 9.09 9.15
CA LEU A 9 -1.62 9.85 8.34
C LEU A 9 -1.28 11.19 9.00
N ASN A 10 -2.30 11.93 9.46
CA ASN A 10 -2.11 13.21 10.15
C ASN A 10 -1.29 13.05 11.43
N LYS A 11 -1.58 12.03 12.25
CA LYS A 11 -0.84 11.74 13.48
C LYS A 11 0.65 11.49 13.22
N ASN A 12 0.97 10.86 12.10
CA ASN A 12 2.34 10.51 11.72
C ASN A 12 3.01 11.55 10.80
N GLY A 13 2.34 12.65 10.46
CA GLY A 13 2.87 13.67 9.56
C GLY A 13 3.10 13.19 8.11
N ILE A 14 2.42 12.13 7.69
CA ILE A 14 2.62 11.49 6.37
C ILE A 14 1.67 12.13 5.35
N LYS A 15 2.22 12.60 4.23
CA LYS A 15 1.47 13.10 3.08
C LYS A 15 1.67 12.15 1.90
N PRO A 16 0.78 11.16 1.69
CA PRO A 16 0.95 10.19 0.61
C PRO A 16 0.62 10.81 -0.75
N VAL A 17 1.32 10.35 -1.79
CA VAL A 17 1.04 10.67 -3.20
C VAL A 17 -0.24 9.97 -3.67
N ALA A 18 -0.47 8.75 -3.22
CA ALA A 18 -1.66 7.97 -3.53
C ALA A 18 -2.04 7.04 -2.37
N THR A 19 -3.34 6.73 -2.26
CA THR A 19 -3.88 5.87 -1.21
C THR A 19 -4.97 4.96 -1.74
N TRP A 20 -5.00 3.72 -1.28
CA TRP A 20 -6.06 2.74 -1.56
C TRP A 20 -6.47 2.03 -0.27
N GLU A 21 -7.78 1.86 -0.10
CA GLU A 21 -8.45 1.11 0.96
C GLU A 21 -9.38 0.07 0.31
N ASN A 22 -10.05 -0.79 1.09
CA ASN A 22 -10.89 -1.88 0.56
C ASN A 22 -10.08 -2.83 -0.35
N LEU A 23 -8.93 -3.29 0.16
CA LEU A 23 -7.96 -4.08 -0.59
C LEU A 23 -8.42 -5.53 -0.84
N ASP A 24 -9.47 -5.97 -0.16
CA ASP A 24 -10.22 -7.21 -0.40
C ASP A 24 -11.01 -7.17 -1.73
N SER A 25 -11.34 -5.98 -2.23
CA SER A 25 -11.99 -5.81 -3.53
C SER A 25 -11.03 -6.14 -4.70
N PRO A 26 -11.41 -7.04 -5.63
CA PRO A 26 -10.63 -7.32 -6.84
C PRO A 26 -10.38 -6.08 -7.71
N THR A 27 -11.34 -5.15 -7.76
CA THR A 27 -11.21 -3.92 -8.55
C THR A 27 -10.14 -3.01 -7.96
N THR A 28 -10.13 -2.82 -6.64
CA THR A 28 -9.08 -2.07 -5.94
C THR A 28 -7.70 -2.66 -6.21
N LYS A 29 -7.56 -3.99 -6.11
CA LYS A 29 -6.29 -4.69 -6.40
C LYS A 29 -5.80 -4.40 -7.81
N GLN A 30 -6.69 -4.40 -8.80
CA GLN A 30 -6.36 -4.12 -10.19
C GLN A 30 -5.92 -2.67 -10.36
N THR A 31 -6.66 -1.71 -9.79
CA THR A 31 -6.31 -0.28 -9.84
C THR A 31 -4.94 -0.03 -9.23
N VAL A 32 -4.67 -0.53 -8.01
CA VAL A 32 -3.36 -0.38 -7.35
C VAL A 32 -2.24 -0.92 -8.26
N THR A 33 -2.41 -2.16 -8.75
CA THR A 33 -1.40 -2.84 -9.57
C THR A 33 -1.07 -2.03 -10.82
N SER A 34 -2.08 -1.54 -11.54
CA SER A 34 -1.90 -0.75 -12.75
C SER A 34 -1.25 0.60 -12.46
N SER A 35 -1.71 1.31 -11.42
CA SER A 35 -1.18 2.63 -11.05
C SER A 35 0.30 2.59 -10.68
N ILE A 36 0.77 1.55 -9.98
CA ILE A 36 2.16 1.47 -9.50
C ILE A 36 3.05 0.55 -10.33
N LYS A 37 2.54 0.02 -11.46
CA LYS A 37 3.26 -0.99 -12.26
C LYS A 37 4.61 -0.49 -12.74
N ARG A 38 4.66 0.77 -13.20
CA ARG A 38 5.85 1.42 -13.77
C ARG A 38 6.51 2.41 -12.80
N CYS A 39 6.10 2.42 -11.54
CA CYS A 39 6.66 3.34 -10.54
C CYS A 39 7.80 2.67 -9.76
N ALA A 40 8.86 3.43 -9.53
CA ALA A 40 9.80 3.20 -8.44
C ALA A 40 9.43 4.08 -7.26
N GLY A 41 9.92 3.77 -6.05
CA GLY A 41 9.78 4.66 -4.89
C GLY A 41 9.46 3.92 -3.60
N VAL A 42 8.81 4.65 -2.68
CA VAL A 42 8.52 4.22 -1.30
C VAL A 42 7.01 4.07 -1.11
N TYR A 43 6.61 2.98 -0.48
CA TYR A 43 5.22 2.66 -0.18
C TYR A 43 5.04 2.27 1.28
N GLY A 44 3.79 2.36 1.75
CA GLY A 44 3.36 1.95 3.07
C GLY A 44 2.19 0.96 3.01
N ILE A 45 2.16 0.02 3.96
CA ILE A 45 1.02 -0.84 4.26
C ILE A 45 0.59 -0.51 5.69
N ILE A 46 -0.64 -0.03 5.86
CA ILE A 46 -1.14 0.48 7.14
C ILE A 46 -2.26 -0.45 7.61
N ASN A 47 -2.14 -0.94 8.85
CA ASN A 47 -3.26 -1.57 9.54
C ASN A 47 -4.18 -0.49 10.11
N LEU A 48 -5.43 -0.43 9.65
CA LEU A 48 -6.40 0.61 10.03
C LEU A 48 -6.97 0.42 11.44
N ILE A 49 -6.73 -0.74 12.08
CA ILE A 49 -7.23 -1.04 13.43
C ILE A 49 -6.32 -0.43 14.50
N ASN A 50 -5.01 -0.58 14.37
CA ASN A 50 -4.04 -0.13 15.37
C ASN A 50 -3.09 0.99 14.88
N GLY A 51 -3.07 1.27 13.57
CA GLY A 51 -2.21 2.28 12.97
C GLY A 51 -0.78 1.82 12.71
N ASP A 52 -0.46 0.53 12.95
CA ASP A 52 0.86 -0.01 12.66
C ASP A 52 1.13 0.05 11.15
N MET A 53 2.37 0.38 10.81
CA MET A 53 2.77 0.62 9.43
C MET A 53 4.00 -0.20 9.07
N TYR A 54 3.93 -0.89 7.94
CA TYR A 54 5.10 -1.41 7.24
C TYR A 54 5.48 -0.42 6.13
N VAL A 55 6.75 -0.04 6.06
CA VAL A 55 7.30 0.78 4.98
C VAL A 55 8.26 -0.06 4.15
N GLY A 56 8.11 0.00 2.83
CA GLY A 56 9.00 -0.67 1.90
C GLY A 56 9.30 0.20 0.69
N SER A 57 10.29 -0.22 -0.09
CA SER A 57 10.63 0.41 -1.35
C SER A 57 10.58 -0.59 -2.50
N GLY A 58 10.37 -0.10 -3.71
CA GLY A 58 10.42 -0.89 -4.93
C GLY A 58 11.11 -0.12 -6.04
N ILE A 59 12.01 -0.77 -6.76
CA ILE A 59 12.46 -0.26 -8.07
C ILE A 59 11.32 -0.34 -9.09
N CYS A 60 11.47 0.35 -10.22
CA CYS A 60 10.49 0.34 -11.31
C CYS A 60 10.14 -1.11 -11.70
N GLY A 61 8.85 -1.40 -11.89
CA GLY A 61 8.40 -2.75 -12.19
C GLY A 61 8.37 -3.71 -10.99
N ARG A 62 8.76 -3.29 -9.78
CA ARG A 62 8.78 -4.17 -8.60
C ARG A 62 7.81 -3.77 -7.49
N MET A 63 7.31 -2.54 -7.47
CA MET A 63 6.40 -2.09 -6.41
C MET A 63 5.09 -2.89 -6.41
N HIS A 64 4.47 -3.10 -7.58
CA HIS A 64 3.25 -3.93 -7.70
C HIS A 64 3.47 -5.39 -7.30
N ILE A 65 4.65 -5.96 -7.57
CA ILE A 65 5.02 -7.31 -7.13
C ILE A 65 5.10 -7.37 -5.61
N ARG A 66 5.70 -6.35 -4.97
CA ARG A 66 5.79 -6.26 -3.51
C ARG A 66 4.42 -6.07 -2.87
N PHE A 67 3.58 -5.19 -3.41
CA PHE A 67 2.18 -5.04 -3.02
C PHE A 67 1.47 -6.40 -2.99
N HIS A 68 1.58 -7.17 -4.09
CA HIS A 68 1.00 -8.51 -4.17
C HIS A 68 1.57 -9.46 -3.12
N LYS A 69 2.90 -9.57 -3.03
CA LYS A 69 3.59 -10.51 -2.12
C LYS A 69 3.29 -10.25 -0.65
N HIS A 70 3.19 -8.99 -0.22
CA HIS A 70 2.92 -8.66 1.17
C HIS A 70 1.46 -8.91 1.56
N LEU A 71 0.50 -8.51 0.73
CA LEU A 71 -0.91 -8.44 1.11
C LEU A 71 -1.76 -9.64 0.65
N TYR A 72 -1.39 -10.26 -0.48
CA TYR A 72 -2.17 -11.37 -1.06
C TYR A 72 -1.38 -12.68 -1.06
N GLY A 73 -0.10 -12.63 -1.44
CA GLY A 73 0.79 -13.78 -1.42
C GLY A 73 1.29 -14.13 -0.01
N LEU A 74 1.16 -13.20 0.94
CA LEU A 74 1.53 -13.36 2.36
C LEU A 74 2.96 -13.88 2.59
N ASN A 75 3.87 -13.61 1.65
CA ASN A 75 5.24 -14.09 1.60
C ASN A 75 6.29 -12.97 1.47
N GLY A 76 5.86 -11.71 1.54
CA GLY A 76 6.76 -10.55 1.54
C GLY A 76 7.31 -10.16 2.92
N SER A 77 6.48 -10.25 3.96
CA SER A 77 6.88 -9.96 5.35
C SER A 77 6.08 -10.83 6.30
N HIS A 78 6.78 -11.50 7.24
CA HIS A 78 6.14 -12.37 8.22
C HIS A 78 5.17 -11.61 9.14
N LEU A 79 5.56 -10.42 9.61
CA LEU A 79 4.72 -9.60 10.48
C LEU A 79 3.46 -9.10 9.76
N VAL A 80 3.61 -8.63 8.52
CA VAL A 80 2.46 -8.22 7.69
C VAL A 80 1.55 -9.41 7.43
N SER A 81 2.12 -10.58 7.11
CA SER A 81 1.36 -11.82 6.89
C SER A 81 0.50 -12.22 8.10
N LEU A 82 1.08 -12.19 9.31
CA LEU A 82 0.35 -12.45 10.54
C LEU A 82 -0.75 -11.42 10.80
N ALA A 83 -0.46 -10.13 10.55
CA ALA A 83 -1.43 -9.06 10.75
C ALA A 83 -2.61 -9.16 9.76
N VAL A 84 -2.35 -9.43 8.47
CA VAL A 84 -3.41 -9.62 7.47
C VAL A 84 -4.29 -10.82 7.81
N LYS A 85 -3.69 -11.94 8.24
CA LYS A 85 -4.45 -13.11 8.70
C LYS A 85 -5.31 -12.83 9.94
N LYS A 86 -4.83 -11.98 10.85
CA LYS A 86 -5.53 -11.64 12.09
C LYS A 86 -6.66 -10.64 11.89
N TYR A 87 -6.44 -9.61 11.07
CA TYR A 87 -7.34 -8.46 10.97
C TYR A 87 -8.17 -8.43 9.69
N GLY A 88 -7.88 -9.28 8.70
CA GLY A 88 -8.53 -9.22 7.39
C GLY A 88 -7.95 -8.11 6.51
N LEU A 89 -8.00 -8.31 5.20
CA LEU A 89 -7.38 -7.42 4.22
C LEU A 89 -8.15 -6.09 4.04
N ASP A 90 -9.45 -6.10 4.31
CA ASP A 90 -10.35 -4.93 4.37
C ASP A 90 -9.91 -3.89 5.41
N ASN A 91 -9.18 -4.33 6.44
CA ASN A 91 -8.62 -3.48 7.49
C ASN A 91 -7.21 -2.97 7.18
N PHE A 92 -6.77 -3.03 5.92
CA PHE A 92 -5.49 -2.46 5.49
C PHE A 92 -5.67 -1.38 4.43
N ALA A 93 -4.75 -0.41 4.45
CA ALA A 93 -4.55 0.55 3.38
C ALA A 93 -3.17 0.38 2.76
N PHE A 94 -3.08 0.58 1.45
CA PHE A 94 -1.83 0.72 0.73
C PHE A 94 -1.63 2.18 0.38
N ILE A 95 -0.46 2.73 0.66
CA ILE A 95 -0.13 4.12 0.33
C ILE A 95 1.18 4.18 -0.47
N VAL A 96 1.28 5.15 -1.36
CA VAL A 96 2.55 5.54 -1.97
C VAL A 96 2.99 6.81 -1.27
N ILE A 97 4.18 6.77 -0.67
CA ILE A 97 4.78 7.88 0.08
C ILE A 97 5.58 8.76 -0.88
N GLU A 98 6.32 8.13 -1.78
CA GLU A 98 7.18 8.82 -2.75
C GLU A 98 7.25 7.98 -4.01
N THR A 99 7.25 8.63 -5.17
CA THR A 99 7.57 8.02 -6.46
C THR A 99 8.88 8.60 -6.98
N ILE A 100 9.75 7.73 -7.47
CA ILE A 100 10.94 8.13 -8.22
C ILE A 100 10.58 7.96 -9.68
N ASP A 101 10.56 9.08 -10.40
CA ASP A 101 10.07 9.13 -11.77
C ASP A 101 10.93 8.29 -12.72
N GLY A 102 10.21 7.48 -13.48
CA GLY A 102 10.61 6.96 -14.77
C GLY A 102 9.33 6.70 -15.55
N PHE A 103 8.83 7.76 -16.23
CA PHE A 103 7.63 7.87 -17.08
C PHE A 103 6.33 8.44 -16.46
N ASP A 104 5.79 9.42 -17.20
CA ASP A 104 4.64 10.31 -16.96
C ASP A 104 3.40 9.72 -16.29
N LEU A 105 2.83 10.49 -15.35
CA LEU A 105 1.49 10.33 -14.77
C LEU A 105 0.34 10.80 -15.69
N HIS A 106 0.62 11.03 -16.97
CA HIS A 106 -0.39 11.35 -17.98
C HIS A 106 -0.14 10.52 -19.26
N SER A 107 -0.85 9.40 -19.41
CA SER A 107 -1.23 8.83 -20.71
C SER A 107 -2.55 8.06 -20.56
#